data_AF-A0A176F5I2-F1
#
_entry.id   AF-A0A176F5I2-F1
#
_cell.length_a   1.000
_cell.length_b   1.000
_cell.length_c   1.000
_cell.angle_alpha   90.00
_cell.angle_beta   90.00
_cell.angle_gamma   90.00
#
_symmetry.space_group_name_H-M   'P 1'
#
loop_
_entity.id
_entity.type
_entity.pdbx_description
1 polymer ?
#
loop_
_entity_poly.entity_id
_entity_poly.type
_entity_poly.pdbx_seq_one_letter_code
_entity_poly.pdbx_strand_id
1 'polypeptide(L)'
;MSGMEFVSLSLPPLLIGIFAAIACALPGNFLLLRRQALIGDAISHVVLPGIVLAFLVTGVVSAWPMLLGAGAAALVTVLLIEVIRRVGRIEPGAAMGVVFTAMFAGGVLLLEQSDTSSVHLDVQHALYGNLESLIWLDGMGWASLLDPEALKGLPPELPRMFFTLLFVCGFIFLLWRPLKLSTFDEGFARTLGLPTGLIGLSLVVVAAIAAVAAFDAVGSIIVIAMFICPPAAARMMTNRLERQVGWSVGFATLSAVLGYVLAGYGPLW
;
A
#
# COMPACT_ATOMS: atom_id res chain seq x y z
N MET A 1 15.09 22.34 15.94
CA MET A 1 14.96 20.96 16.45
C MET A 1 16.31 20.49 16.92
N SER A 2 16.42 20.15 18.20
CA SER A 2 17.61 19.48 18.73
C SER A 2 17.71 18.06 18.15
N GLY A 3 18.91 17.47 18.13
CA GLY A 3 19.10 16.10 17.63
C GLY A 3 18.30 15.03 18.37
N MET A 4 17.82 15.32 19.59
CA MET A 4 16.95 14.43 20.38
C MET A 4 15.49 14.54 19.95
N GLU A 5 14.99 15.76 19.72
CA GLU A 5 13.62 16.00 19.22
C GLU A 5 13.41 15.41 17.82
N PHE A 6 14.43 15.41 16.97
CA PHE A 6 14.35 14.78 15.65
C PHE A 6 14.15 13.26 15.74
N VAL A 7 14.85 12.60 16.67
CA VAL A 7 14.78 11.14 16.85
C VAL A 7 13.42 10.70 17.39
N SER A 8 12.84 11.45 18.33
CA SER A 8 11.53 11.14 18.88
C SER A 8 10.38 11.51 17.93
N LEU A 9 10.42 12.71 17.32
CA LEU A 9 9.29 13.27 16.58
C LEU A 9 9.28 12.93 15.09
N SER A 10 10.44 12.77 14.45
CA SER A 10 10.52 12.74 12.98
C SER A 10 11.08 11.45 12.40
N LEU A 11 11.95 10.75 13.11
CA LEU A 11 12.58 9.54 12.59
C LEU A 11 11.55 8.42 12.30
N PRO A 12 10.62 8.06 13.21
CA PRO A 12 9.68 6.98 12.94
C PRO A 12 8.71 7.28 11.77
N PRO A 13 8.02 8.44 11.72
CA PRO A 13 7.16 8.79 10.60
C PRO A 13 7.91 8.81 9.26
N LEU A 14 9.14 9.33 9.25
CA LEU A 14 9.98 9.38 8.05
C LEU A 14 10.34 7.97 7.56
N LEU A 15 10.76 7.08 8.46
CA LEU A 15 11.06 5.69 8.10
C LEU A 15 9.84 4.95 7.60
N ILE A 16 8.68 5.11 8.25
CA ILE A 16 7.42 4.49 7.82
C ILE A 16 7.06 4.99 6.41
N GLY A 17 7.15 6.30 6.16
CA GLY A 17 6.91 6.89 4.85
C GLY A 17 7.84 6.36 3.76
N ILE A 18 9.14 6.23 4.06
CA ILE A 18 10.12 5.64 3.12
C ILE A 18 9.82 4.17 2.86
N PHE A 19 9.60 3.37 3.90
CA PHE A 19 9.29 1.96 3.74
C PHE A 19 8.00 1.74 2.95
N ALA A 20 7.00 2.59 3.18
CA ALA A 20 5.76 2.57 2.41
C ALA A 20 5.94 2.96 0.95
N ALA A 21 6.66 4.04 0.68
CA ALA A 21 6.94 4.48 -0.67
C ALA A 21 7.68 3.38 -1.46
N ILE A 22 8.67 2.73 -0.86
CA ILE A 22 9.44 1.66 -1.50
C ILE A 22 8.57 0.39 -1.68
N ALA A 23 7.85 -0.04 -0.64
CA ALA A 23 7.03 -1.25 -0.68
C ALA A 23 5.91 -1.16 -1.73
N CYS A 24 5.36 0.03 -1.99
CA CYS A 24 4.36 0.26 -3.03
C CYS A 24 5.00 0.45 -4.43
N ALA A 25 6.12 1.18 -4.53
CA ALA A 25 6.76 1.45 -5.82
C ALA A 25 7.31 0.18 -6.50
N LEU A 26 7.82 -0.77 -5.70
CA LEU A 26 8.39 -2.03 -6.17
C LEU A 26 7.40 -2.88 -7.02
N PRO A 27 6.23 -3.31 -6.49
CA PRO A 27 5.19 -3.97 -7.28
C PRO A 27 4.57 -3.00 -8.30
N GLY A 28 4.46 -1.71 -8.00
CA GLY A 28 3.97 -0.66 -8.90
C GLY A 28 4.69 -0.63 -10.25
N ASN A 29 6.00 -0.91 -10.27
CA ASN A 29 6.79 -1.01 -11.48
C ASN A 29 6.30 -2.09 -12.46
N PHE A 30 5.88 -3.24 -11.93
CA PHE A 30 5.33 -4.33 -12.75
C PHE A 30 3.87 -4.07 -13.12
N LEU A 31 3.07 -3.52 -12.21
CA LEU A 31 1.69 -3.14 -12.47
C LEU A 31 1.58 -2.10 -13.59
N LEU A 32 2.47 -1.10 -13.58
CA LEU A 32 2.54 -0.08 -14.63
C LEU A 32 2.82 -0.70 -16.00
N LEU A 33 3.81 -1.60 -16.09
CA LEU A 33 4.17 -2.27 -17.35
C LEU A 33 3.06 -3.18 -17.86
N ARG A 34 2.25 -3.74 -16.96
CA ARG A 34 1.06 -4.55 -17.31
C ARG A 34 -0.18 -3.72 -17.63
N ARG A 35 -0.09 -2.38 -17.62
CA ARG A 35 -1.22 -1.44 -17.75
C ARG A 35 -2.30 -1.65 -16.68
N GLN A 36 -1.88 -2.12 -15.51
CA GLN A 36 -2.75 -2.36 -14.35
C GLN A 36 -2.58 -1.26 -13.29
N ALA A 37 -2.19 -0.05 -13.70
CA ALA A 37 -1.95 1.08 -12.78
C ALA A 37 -3.23 1.46 -12.00
N LEU A 38 -4.42 1.22 -12.57
CA LEU A 38 -5.71 1.47 -11.92
C LEU A 38 -6.02 0.54 -10.73
N ILE A 39 -5.20 -0.49 -10.47
CA ILE A 39 -5.38 -1.36 -9.30
C ILE A 39 -5.26 -0.56 -7.99
N GLY A 40 -4.36 0.41 -7.93
CA GLY A 40 -4.20 1.25 -6.73
C GLY A 40 -5.49 1.99 -6.39
N ASP A 41 -6.15 2.55 -7.40
CA ASP A 41 -7.40 3.29 -7.26
C ASP A 41 -8.55 2.39 -6.77
N ALA A 42 -8.66 1.18 -7.35
CA ALA A 42 -9.65 0.20 -6.93
C ALA A 42 -9.51 -0.19 -5.44
N ILE A 43 -8.29 -0.26 -4.91
CA ILE A 43 -8.05 -0.62 -3.50
C ILE A 43 -8.65 0.43 -2.56
N SER A 44 -8.46 1.72 -2.82
CA SER A 44 -8.96 2.80 -1.95
C SER A 44 -10.47 2.74 -1.71
N HIS A 45 -11.21 2.38 -2.75
CA HIS A 45 -12.68 2.32 -2.69
C HIS A 45 -13.24 1.02 -2.13
N VAL A 46 -12.43 -0.03 -2.11
CA VAL A 46 -12.78 -1.35 -1.59
C VAL A 46 -12.47 -1.47 -0.09
N VAL A 47 -11.56 -0.65 0.41
CA VAL A 47 -11.21 -0.67 1.84
C VAL A 47 -12.39 -0.20 2.71
N LEU A 48 -13.15 0.81 2.26
CA LEU A 48 -14.31 1.33 2.99
C LEU A 48 -15.37 0.26 3.33
N PRO A 49 -15.93 -0.53 2.39
CA PRO A 49 -16.86 -1.62 2.73
C PRO A 49 -16.25 -2.64 3.70
N GLY A 50 -14.95 -2.93 3.58
CA GLY A 50 -14.25 -3.85 4.47
C GLY A 50 -14.17 -3.37 5.91
N ILE A 51 -13.88 -2.09 6.11
CA ILE A 51 -13.84 -1.46 7.43
C ILE A 51 -15.23 -1.49 8.07
N VAL A 52 -16.27 -1.16 7.30
CA VAL A 52 -17.66 -1.15 7.77
C VAL A 52 -18.10 -2.56 8.18
N LEU A 53 -17.83 -3.58 7.36
CA LEU A 53 -18.10 -4.97 7.70
C LEU A 53 -17.37 -5.41 8.97
N ALA A 54 -16.10 -5.06 9.13
CA ALA A 54 -15.36 -5.39 10.35
C ALA A 54 -15.95 -4.71 11.59
N PHE A 55 -16.37 -3.45 11.48
CA PHE A 55 -17.04 -2.74 12.58
C PHE A 55 -18.36 -3.43 12.96
N LEU A 56 -19.19 -3.79 11.98
CA LEU A 56 -20.48 -4.45 12.23
C LEU A 56 -20.32 -5.82 12.89
N VAL A 57 -19.27 -6.58 12.53
CA VAL A 57 -19.01 -7.91 13.10
C VAL A 57 -18.40 -7.83 14.49
N THR A 58 -17.48 -6.89 14.74
CA THR A 58 -16.74 -6.83 16.00
C THR A 58 -17.34 -5.89 17.03
N GLY A 59 -18.11 -4.88 16.62
CA GLY A 59 -18.70 -3.87 17.51
C GLY A 59 -17.68 -2.94 18.19
N VAL A 60 -16.40 -3.00 17.81
CA VAL A 60 -15.32 -2.24 18.43
C VAL A 60 -14.53 -1.46 17.36
N VAL A 61 -14.34 -0.16 17.59
CA VAL A 61 -13.45 0.68 16.78
C VAL A 61 -12.01 0.49 17.28
N SER A 62 -11.38 -0.61 16.89
CA SER A 62 -9.96 -0.87 17.16
C SER A 62 -9.20 -1.10 15.86
N ALA A 63 -7.94 -0.67 15.84
CA ALA A 63 -7.10 -0.70 14.63
C ALA A 63 -6.95 -2.11 14.04
N TRP A 64 -6.85 -3.13 14.89
CA TRP A 64 -6.64 -4.52 14.48
C TRP A 64 -7.81 -5.14 13.69
N PRO A 65 -9.06 -5.14 14.19
CA PRO A 65 -10.22 -5.58 13.42
C PRO A 65 -10.45 -4.82 12.12
N MET A 66 -10.31 -3.49 12.15
CA MET A 66 -10.53 -2.66 10.97
C MET A 66 -9.52 -2.96 9.87
N LEU A 67 -8.24 -3.16 10.23
CA LEU A 67 -7.20 -3.57 9.30
C LEU A 67 -7.47 -4.95 8.71
N LEU A 68 -7.90 -5.92 9.54
CA LEU A 68 -8.28 -7.25 9.06
C LEU A 68 -9.48 -7.19 8.10
N GLY A 69 -10.48 -6.35 8.38
CA GLY A 69 -11.61 -6.09 7.50
C GLY A 69 -11.20 -5.49 6.16
N ALA A 70 -10.39 -4.43 6.20
CA ALA A 70 -9.83 -3.80 5.01
C ALA A 70 -9.01 -4.79 4.17
N GLY A 71 -8.14 -5.56 4.82
CA GLY A 71 -7.31 -6.59 4.18
C GLY A 71 -8.14 -7.72 3.56
N ALA A 72 -9.16 -8.21 4.28
CA ALA A 72 -10.06 -9.23 3.78
C ALA A 72 -10.85 -8.73 2.57
N ALA A 73 -11.41 -7.53 2.62
CA ALA A 73 -12.15 -6.94 1.50
C ALA A 73 -11.25 -6.70 0.28
N ALA A 74 -10.01 -6.25 0.48
CA ALA A 74 -9.03 -6.10 -0.59
C ALA A 74 -8.72 -7.46 -1.26
N LEU A 75 -8.49 -8.51 -0.47
CA LEU A 75 -8.26 -9.87 -0.99
C LEU A 75 -9.48 -10.42 -1.73
N VAL A 76 -10.68 -10.27 -1.18
CA VAL A 76 -11.94 -10.68 -1.82
C VAL A 76 -12.10 -9.98 -3.16
N THR A 77 -11.78 -8.69 -3.21
CA THR A 77 -11.89 -7.90 -4.45
C THR A 77 -10.89 -8.35 -5.49
N VAL A 78 -9.62 -8.58 -5.11
CA VAL A 78 -8.62 -9.11 -6.04
C VAL A 78 -9.05 -10.46 -6.62
N LEU A 79 -9.59 -11.35 -5.78
CA LEU A 79 -10.14 -12.63 -6.23
C LEU A 79 -11.33 -12.45 -7.16
N LEU A 80 -12.25 -11.54 -6.83
CA LEU A 80 -13.44 -11.28 -7.63
C LEU A 80 -13.09 -10.68 -9.00
N ILE A 81 -12.13 -9.75 -9.04
CA ILE A 81 -11.57 -9.20 -10.29
C ILE A 81 -10.98 -10.33 -11.14
N GLU A 82 -10.19 -11.22 -10.55
CA GLU A 82 -9.56 -12.32 -11.28
C GLU A 82 -10.60 -13.32 -11.81
N VAL A 83 -11.61 -13.68 -11.01
CA VAL A 83 -12.70 -14.57 -11.40
C VAL A 83 -13.49 -13.95 -12.56
N ILE A 84 -13.90 -12.68 -12.44
CA ILE A 84 -14.66 -12.00 -13.50
C ILE A 84 -13.81 -11.87 -14.77
N ARG A 85 -12.52 -11.57 -14.64
CA ARG A 85 -11.61 -11.52 -15.78
C ARG A 85 -11.51 -12.87 -16.49
N ARG A 86 -11.40 -13.98 -15.74
CA ARG A 86 -11.28 -15.34 -16.31
C ARG A 86 -12.57 -15.84 -16.92
N VAL A 87 -13.70 -15.67 -16.24
CA VAL A 87 -15.01 -16.16 -16.69
C VAL A 87 -15.54 -15.29 -17.82
N GLY A 88 -15.48 -13.97 -17.66
CA GLY A 88 -15.99 -13.01 -18.63
C GLY A 88 -15.08 -12.81 -19.85
N ARG A 89 -13.81 -13.24 -19.78
CA ARG A 89 -12.78 -12.98 -20.82
C ARG A 89 -12.70 -11.50 -21.22
N ILE A 90 -13.00 -10.60 -20.29
CA ILE A 90 -12.98 -9.16 -20.49
C ILE A 90 -11.62 -8.56 -20.11
N GLU A 91 -11.36 -7.36 -20.60
CA GLU A 91 -10.13 -6.62 -20.30
C GLU A 91 -10.01 -6.36 -18.77
N PRO A 92 -8.81 -6.44 -18.18
CA PRO A 92 -8.60 -6.22 -16.76
C PRO A 92 -9.21 -4.90 -16.25
N GLY A 93 -9.12 -3.83 -17.05
CA GLY A 93 -9.71 -2.52 -16.74
C GLY A 93 -11.23 -2.57 -16.50
N ALA A 94 -11.95 -3.30 -17.37
CA ALA A 94 -13.40 -3.43 -17.26
C ALA A 94 -13.81 -4.28 -16.05
N ALA A 95 -13.10 -5.40 -15.80
CA ALA A 95 -13.36 -6.23 -14.62
C ALA A 95 -13.15 -5.44 -13.32
N MET A 96 -12.07 -4.65 -13.25
CA MET A 96 -11.81 -3.77 -12.11
C MET A 96 -12.92 -2.75 -11.88
N GLY A 97 -13.37 -2.05 -12.94
CA GLY A 97 -14.42 -1.03 -12.82
C GLY A 97 -15.76 -1.58 -12.33
N VAL A 98 -16.14 -2.80 -12.77
CA VAL A 98 -17.37 -3.46 -12.32
C VAL A 98 -17.28 -3.84 -10.84
N VAL A 99 -16.18 -4.46 -10.42
CA VAL A 99 -15.99 -4.89 -9.02
C VAL A 99 -15.92 -3.69 -8.08
N PHE A 100 -15.19 -2.65 -8.47
CA PHE A 100 -15.09 -1.42 -7.70
C PHE A 100 -16.48 -0.80 -7.48
N THR A 101 -17.24 -0.56 -8.55
CA THR A 101 -18.57 0.06 -8.45
C THR A 101 -19.51 -0.77 -7.58
N ALA A 102 -19.47 -2.10 -7.71
CA ALA A 102 -20.28 -3.01 -6.91
C ALA A 102 -19.90 -3.02 -5.42
N MET A 103 -18.59 -3.08 -5.11
CA MET A 103 -18.11 -3.06 -3.72
C MET A 103 -18.38 -1.71 -3.06
N PHE A 104 -18.15 -0.60 -3.77
CA PHE A 104 -18.42 0.73 -3.25
C PHE A 104 -19.92 0.93 -2.97
N ALA A 105 -20.79 0.59 -3.92
CA ALA A 105 -22.23 0.63 -3.71
C ALA A 105 -22.68 -0.27 -2.56
N GLY A 106 -22.10 -1.47 -2.44
CA GLY A 106 -22.35 -2.39 -1.32
C GLY A 106 -21.93 -1.79 0.03
N GLY A 107 -20.77 -1.15 0.11
CA GLY A 107 -20.29 -0.48 1.32
C GLY A 107 -21.17 0.68 1.75
N VAL A 108 -21.58 1.53 0.81
CA VAL A 108 -22.49 2.64 1.06
C VAL A 108 -23.86 2.15 1.53
N LEU A 109 -24.40 1.11 0.89
CA LEU A 109 -25.68 0.52 1.28
C LEU A 109 -25.64 -0.09 2.68
N LEU A 110 -24.54 -0.77 3.03
CA LEU A 110 -24.33 -1.30 4.37
C LEU A 110 -24.24 -0.19 5.43
N LEU A 111 -23.54 0.90 5.11
CA LEU A 111 -23.46 2.08 5.99
C LEU A 111 -24.83 2.71 6.24
N GLU A 112 -25.61 2.92 5.17
CA GLU A 112 -26.93 3.56 5.25
C GLU A 112 -27.94 2.68 6.01
N GLN A 113 -27.90 1.36 5.83
CA GLN A 113 -28.80 0.43 6.53
C GLN A 113 -28.47 0.23 8.02
N SER A 114 -27.22 0.46 8.43
CA SER A 114 -26.77 0.16 9.78
C SER A 114 -27.01 1.29 10.79
N ASP A 115 -27.71 2.36 10.38
CA ASP A 115 -28.05 3.54 11.21
C ASP A 115 -26.87 4.10 12.02
N THR A 116 -25.65 3.92 11.49
CA THR A 116 -24.40 4.30 12.16
C THR A 116 -24.01 5.73 11.78
N SER A 117 -24.98 6.64 11.78
CA SER A 117 -24.77 8.08 11.62
C SER A 117 -24.05 8.71 12.83
N SER A 118 -23.85 7.94 13.90
CA SER A 118 -23.22 8.37 15.16
C SER A 118 -21.77 7.90 15.36
N VAL A 119 -21.28 6.95 14.56
CA VAL A 119 -19.85 6.61 14.56
C VAL A 119 -19.23 7.40 13.43
N HIS A 120 -18.57 8.50 13.78
CA HIS A 120 -17.60 9.15 12.91
C HIS A 120 -16.45 8.14 12.72
N LEU A 121 -16.66 7.11 11.88
CA LEU A 121 -15.57 6.44 11.21
C LEU A 121 -14.87 7.58 10.50
N ASP A 122 -13.69 7.92 10.99
CA ASP A 122 -12.99 9.10 10.55
C ASP A 122 -12.44 8.81 9.15
N VAL A 123 -13.35 8.90 8.16
CA VAL A 123 -13.08 8.65 6.74
C VAL A 123 -11.94 9.56 6.31
N GLN A 124 -11.81 10.74 6.93
CA GLN A 124 -10.71 11.66 6.69
C GLN A 124 -9.38 11.05 7.18
N HIS A 125 -9.30 10.49 8.38
CA HIS A 125 -8.10 9.77 8.83
C HIS A 125 -7.77 8.55 7.96
N ALA A 126 -8.76 7.79 7.51
CA ALA A 126 -8.55 6.65 6.61
C ALA A 126 -8.07 7.10 5.21
N LEU A 127 -8.51 8.27 4.75
CA LEU A 127 -8.20 8.81 3.42
C LEU A 127 -6.84 9.52 3.38
N TYR A 128 -6.52 10.31 4.42
CA TYR A 128 -5.31 11.12 4.53
C TYR A 128 -4.16 10.41 5.26
N GLY A 129 -4.44 9.37 6.06
CA GLY A 129 -3.46 8.76 6.95
C GLY A 129 -3.12 9.68 8.12
N ASN A 130 -2.38 9.16 9.10
CA ASN A 130 -1.93 9.94 10.26
C ASN A 130 -0.45 9.70 10.58
N LEU A 131 0.43 10.13 9.66
CA LEU A 131 1.88 10.05 9.88
C LEU A 131 2.35 10.82 11.12
N GLU A 132 1.68 11.93 11.47
CA GLU A 132 2.08 12.80 12.58
C GLU A 132 1.80 12.18 13.96
N SER A 133 0.85 11.25 14.05
CA SER A 133 0.58 10.52 15.31
C SER A 133 1.60 9.42 15.62
N LEU A 134 2.45 9.05 14.66
CA LEU A 134 3.40 7.93 14.76
C LEU A 134 4.71 8.35 15.46
N ILE A 135 4.61 9.22 16.46
CA ILE A 135 5.74 9.76 17.23
C ILE A 135 6.24 8.71 18.23
N TRP A 136 7.56 8.59 18.35
CA TRP A 136 8.17 7.74 19.36
C TRP A 136 8.53 8.57 20.59
N LEU A 137 7.54 8.71 21.49
CA LEU A 137 7.65 9.53 22.70
C LEU A 137 8.74 9.02 23.67
N ASP A 138 9.02 7.71 23.67
CA ASP A 138 10.07 7.07 24.48
C ASP A 138 11.48 7.18 23.86
N GLY A 139 11.60 7.69 22.64
CA GLY A 139 12.86 7.84 21.90
C GLY A 139 13.67 9.07 22.34
N MET A 140 14.11 9.13 23.60
CA MET A 140 14.88 10.25 24.16
C MET A 140 16.37 10.23 23.73
N GLY A 141 16.61 10.20 22.42
CA GLY A 141 17.94 10.34 21.80
C GLY A 141 18.45 9.12 21.04
N TRP A 142 19.59 9.26 20.36
CA TRP A 142 20.21 8.21 19.52
C TRP A 142 20.63 6.95 20.33
N ALA A 143 20.79 7.07 21.65
CA ALA A 143 21.07 5.95 22.54
C ALA A 143 19.85 5.02 22.73
N SER A 144 18.63 5.55 22.65
CA SER A 144 17.39 4.77 22.79
C SER A 144 17.16 3.76 21.66
N LEU A 145 17.89 3.89 20.54
CA LEU A 145 17.91 2.90 19.45
C LEU A 145 18.59 1.58 19.85
N LEU A 146 19.42 1.59 20.90
CA LEU A 146 20.12 0.44 21.44
C LEU A 146 19.44 -0.15 22.68
N ASP A 147 18.45 0.55 23.25
CA ASP A 147 17.73 0.13 24.46
C ASP A 147 16.52 -0.75 24.11
N PRO A 148 16.50 -2.03 24.55
CA PRO A 148 15.40 -2.96 24.24
C PRO A 148 14.04 -2.56 24.83
N GLU A 149 14.03 -1.74 25.89
CA GLU A 149 12.79 -1.26 26.51
C GLU A 149 12.19 -0.07 25.75
N ALA A 150 13.02 0.88 25.29
CA ALA A 150 12.57 1.98 24.43
C ALA A 150 12.03 1.46 23.09
N LEU A 151 12.64 0.41 22.54
CA LEU A 151 12.18 -0.26 21.31
C LEU A 151 10.77 -0.86 21.42
N LYS A 152 10.30 -1.21 22.63
CA LYS A 152 8.92 -1.69 22.84
C LYS A 152 7.89 -0.57 22.70
N GLY A 153 8.29 0.69 22.91
CA GLY A 153 7.45 1.87 22.71
C GLY A 153 7.35 2.32 21.25
N LEU A 154 7.97 1.61 20.30
CA LEU A 154 7.85 1.93 18.89
C LEU A 154 6.39 1.73 18.41
N PRO A 155 5.87 2.64 17.56
CA PRO A 155 4.56 2.47 16.94
C PRO A 155 4.49 1.11 16.22
N PRO A 156 3.43 0.29 16.41
CA PRO A 156 3.32 -1.04 15.81
C PRO A 156 3.31 -1.01 14.27
N GLU A 157 3.05 0.16 13.67
CA GLU A 157 3.05 0.41 12.23
C GLU A 157 4.45 0.33 11.62
N LEU A 158 5.49 0.73 12.36
CA LEU A 158 6.89 0.67 11.89
C LEU A 158 7.40 -0.75 11.64
N PRO A 159 7.35 -1.69 12.61
CA PRO A 159 7.75 -3.06 12.36
C PRO A 159 6.83 -3.72 11.33
N ARG A 160 5.51 -3.45 11.33
CA ARG A 160 4.58 -3.94 10.31
C ARG A 160 5.03 -3.53 8.90
N MET A 161 5.38 -2.26 8.70
CA MET A 161 5.81 -1.76 7.41
C MET A 161 7.17 -2.30 7.01
N PHE A 162 8.10 -2.42 7.96
CA PHE A 162 9.41 -3.03 7.73
C PHE A 162 9.30 -4.50 7.29
N PHE A 163 8.49 -5.32 7.98
CA PHE A 163 8.26 -6.71 7.58
C PHE A 163 7.53 -6.82 6.25
N THR A 164 6.57 -5.92 5.98
CA THR A 164 5.89 -5.87 4.68
C THR A 164 6.85 -5.53 3.55
N LEU A 165 7.72 -4.54 3.74
CA LEU A 165 8.78 -4.19 2.79
C LEU A 165 9.72 -5.38 2.56
N LEU A 166 10.17 -6.04 3.64
CA LEU A 166 11.04 -7.22 3.53
C LEU A 166 10.35 -8.34 2.75
N PHE A 167 9.07 -8.58 3.01
CA PHE A 167 8.25 -9.55 2.28
C PHE A 167 8.12 -9.21 0.79
N VAL A 168 7.82 -7.95 0.45
CA VAL A 168 7.72 -7.47 -0.94
C VAL A 168 9.08 -7.60 -1.66
N CYS A 169 10.16 -7.18 -1.01
CA CYS A 169 11.52 -7.32 -1.52
C CYS A 169 11.88 -8.79 -1.76
N GLY A 170 11.61 -9.66 -0.78
CA GLY A 170 11.85 -11.10 -0.86
C GLY A 170 11.04 -11.76 -1.98
N PHE A 171 9.77 -11.40 -2.12
CA PHE A 171 8.89 -11.86 -3.19
C PHE A 171 9.45 -11.48 -4.57
N ILE A 172 9.81 -10.21 -4.78
CA ILE A 172 10.33 -9.73 -6.06
C ILE A 172 11.70 -10.34 -6.36
N PHE A 173 12.55 -10.50 -5.35
CA PHE A 173 13.86 -11.12 -5.50
C PHE A 173 13.73 -12.60 -5.91
N LEU A 174 12.90 -13.37 -5.22
CA LEU A 174 12.68 -14.79 -5.49
C LEU A 174 12.02 -15.02 -6.85
N LEU A 175 11.01 -14.21 -7.18
CA LEU A 175 10.23 -14.32 -8.42
C LEU A 175 10.72 -13.39 -9.52
N TRP A 176 11.95 -12.86 -9.43
CA TRP A 176 12.48 -11.87 -10.39
C TRP A 176 12.41 -12.36 -11.84
N ARG A 177 12.90 -13.57 -12.10
CA ARG A 177 12.89 -14.20 -13.43
C ARG A 177 11.47 -14.42 -13.97
N PRO A 178 10.56 -15.12 -13.25
CA PRO A 178 9.20 -15.33 -13.74
C PRO A 178 8.39 -14.04 -13.86
N LEU A 179 8.57 -13.06 -12.97
CA LEU A 179 7.92 -11.74 -13.07
C LEU A 179 8.39 -10.98 -14.30
N LYS A 180 9.70 -10.95 -14.57
CA LYS A 180 10.26 -10.30 -15.76
C LYS A 180 9.73 -10.94 -17.04
N LEU A 181 9.82 -12.26 -17.17
CA LEU A 181 9.35 -12.98 -18.35
C LEU A 181 7.85 -12.80 -18.59
N SER A 182 7.02 -13.03 -17.56
CA SER A 182 5.56 -12.89 -17.69
C SER A 182 5.08 -11.45 -17.91
N THR A 183 5.89 -10.44 -17.57
CA THR A 183 5.52 -9.03 -17.80
C THR A 183 5.84 -8.57 -19.23
N PHE A 184 6.91 -9.08 -19.83
CA PHE A 184 7.30 -8.69 -21.20
C PHE A 184 6.72 -9.60 -22.28
N ASP A 185 6.57 -10.90 -22.00
CA ASP A 185 6.01 -11.87 -22.94
C ASP A 185 5.27 -13.00 -22.20
N GLU A 186 3.95 -12.88 -22.12
CA GLU A 186 3.12 -13.92 -21.50
C GLU A 186 3.07 -15.20 -22.34
N GLY A 187 3.14 -15.10 -23.67
CA GLY A 187 3.10 -16.25 -24.58
C GLY A 187 4.33 -17.13 -24.42
N PHE A 188 5.51 -16.51 -24.45
CA PHE A 188 6.79 -17.20 -24.22
C PHE A 188 6.92 -17.74 -22.79
N ALA A 189 6.41 -17.03 -21.79
CA ALA A 189 6.40 -17.56 -20.42
C ALA A 189 5.54 -18.84 -20.30
N ARG A 190 4.41 -18.92 -21.03
CA ARG A 190 3.57 -20.11 -21.05
C ARG A 190 4.23 -21.30 -21.76
N THR A 191 4.99 -21.08 -22.84
CA THR A 191 5.70 -22.17 -23.51
C THR A 191 6.84 -22.73 -22.67
N LEU A 192 7.43 -21.92 -21.79
CA LEU A 192 8.38 -22.35 -20.76
C LEU A 192 7.72 -23.11 -19.59
N GLY A 193 6.39 -23.27 -19.60
CA GLY A 193 5.65 -23.95 -18.52
C GLY A 193 5.44 -23.10 -17.27
N LEU A 194 5.67 -21.79 -17.32
CA LEU A 194 5.45 -20.92 -16.17
C LEU A 194 3.95 -20.65 -15.97
N PRO A 195 3.43 -20.74 -14.73
CA PRO A 195 2.02 -20.47 -14.46
C PRO A 195 1.73 -18.96 -14.42
N THR A 196 1.65 -18.32 -15.60
CA THR A 196 1.51 -16.85 -15.73
C THR A 196 0.30 -16.29 -14.99
N GLY A 197 -0.80 -17.04 -14.94
CA GLY A 197 -2.00 -16.67 -14.18
C GLY A 197 -1.75 -16.58 -12.67
N LEU A 198 -1.01 -17.54 -12.09
CA LEU A 198 -0.67 -17.52 -10.67
C LEU A 198 0.36 -16.43 -10.36
N ILE A 199 1.33 -16.21 -11.26
CA ILE A 199 2.33 -15.14 -11.11
C ILE A 199 1.64 -13.77 -11.12
N GLY A 200 0.72 -13.53 -12.06
CA GLY A 200 -0.07 -12.31 -12.11
C GLY A 200 -0.92 -12.10 -10.85
N LEU A 201 -1.65 -13.14 -10.41
CA LEU A 201 -2.43 -13.09 -9.18
C LEU A 201 -1.55 -12.77 -7.97
N SER A 202 -0.39 -13.43 -7.84
CA SER A 202 0.53 -13.21 -6.73
C SER A 202 1.07 -11.78 -6.68
N LEU A 203 1.37 -11.18 -7.84
CA LEU A 203 1.79 -9.77 -7.92
C LEU A 203 0.68 -8.82 -7.42
N VAL A 204 -0.57 -9.06 -7.83
CA VAL A 204 -1.71 -8.23 -7.39
C VAL A 204 -1.98 -8.41 -5.90
N VAL A 205 -1.90 -9.64 -5.38
CA VAL A 205 -2.04 -9.92 -3.94
C VAL A 205 -0.95 -9.22 -3.13
N VAL A 206 0.32 -9.29 -3.57
CA VAL A 206 1.43 -8.59 -2.90
C VAL A 206 1.23 -7.07 -2.93
N ALA A 207 0.76 -6.52 -4.06
CA ALA A 207 0.41 -5.11 -4.14
C ALA A 207 -0.72 -4.74 -3.18
N ALA A 208 -1.77 -5.56 -3.06
CA ALA A 208 -2.86 -5.33 -2.11
C ALA A 208 -2.37 -5.38 -0.66
N ILE A 209 -1.50 -6.33 -0.31
CA ILE A 209 -0.89 -6.41 1.04
C ILE A 209 -0.06 -5.15 1.32
N ALA A 210 0.78 -4.72 0.37
CA ALA A 210 1.57 -3.49 0.52
C ALA A 210 0.68 -2.25 0.69
N ALA A 211 -0.40 -2.16 -0.09
CA ALA A 211 -1.36 -1.06 -0.01
C ALA A 211 -2.06 -1.02 1.35
N VAL A 212 -2.56 -2.15 1.84
CA VAL A 212 -3.27 -2.23 3.14
C VAL A 212 -2.32 -1.96 4.30
N ALA A 213 -1.08 -2.44 4.25
CA ALA A 213 -0.09 -2.15 5.28
C ALA A 213 0.29 -0.66 5.34
N ALA A 214 0.34 0.00 4.18
CA ALA A 214 0.61 1.43 4.05
C ALA A 214 -0.61 2.32 4.36
N PHE A 215 -1.82 1.80 4.16
CA PHE A 215 -3.08 2.55 4.24
C PHE A 215 -3.26 3.31 5.56
N ASP A 216 -3.03 2.63 6.67
CA ASP A 216 -3.24 3.17 8.02
C ASP A 216 -2.24 4.29 8.36
N ALA A 217 -1.00 4.17 7.89
CA ALA A 217 0.01 5.20 8.11
C ALA A 217 -0.15 6.38 7.15
N VAL A 218 -0.24 6.10 5.85
CA VAL A 218 -0.04 7.07 4.76
C VAL A 218 -1.36 7.51 4.10
N GLY A 219 -2.45 6.79 4.33
CA GLY A 219 -3.75 7.07 3.74
C GLY A 219 -3.91 6.50 2.33
N SER A 220 -5.16 6.30 1.93
CA SER A 220 -5.50 5.64 0.66
C SER A 220 -5.03 6.42 -0.58
N ILE A 221 -5.13 7.75 -0.55
CA ILE A 221 -4.80 8.59 -1.72
C ILE A 221 -3.30 8.55 -2.01
N ILE A 222 -2.47 8.72 -0.98
CA ILE A 222 -1.02 8.77 -1.14
C ILE A 222 -0.50 7.37 -1.53
N VAL A 223 -1.12 6.29 -1.05
CA VAL A 223 -0.80 4.92 -1.49
C VAL A 223 -0.93 4.78 -3.01
N ILE A 224 -2.02 5.27 -3.62
CA ILE A 224 -2.19 5.25 -5.08
C ILE A 224 -1.04 5.98 -5.79
N ALA A 225 -0.71 7.19 -5.30
CA ALA A 225 0.37 7.98 -5.87
C ALA A 225 1.73 7.25 -5.78
N MET A 226 2.00 6.55 -4.67
CA MET A 226 3.23 5.77 -4.47
C MET A 226 3.34 4.57 -5.40
N PHE A 227 2.22 3.96 -5.81
CA PHE A 227 2.22 2.87 -6.80
C PHE A 227 2.53 3.33 -8.23
N ILE A 228 2.17 4.58 -8.59
CA ILE A 228 2.15 5.03 -9.99
C ILE A 228 3.26 6.04 -10.27
N CYS A 229 3.39 7.09 -9.46
CA CYS A 229 4.26 8.23 -9.76
C CYS A 229 5.75 7.87 -9.80
N PRO A 230 6.35 7.19 -8.79
CA PRO A 230 7.77 6.83 -8.85
C PRO A 230 8.10 5.87 -10.00
N PRO A 231 7.32 4.80 -10.26
CA PRO A 231 7.56 3.94 -11.41
C PRO A 231 7.37 4.63 -12.76
N ALA A 232 6.39 5.52 -12.89
CA ALA A 232 6.16 6.28 -14.12
C ALA A 232 7.33 7.24 -14.41
N ALA A 233 7.80 7.96 -13.39
CA ALA A 233 8.97 8.82 -13.49
C ALA A 233 10.23 8.01 -13.86
N ALA A 234 10.44 6.85 -13.22
CA ALA A 234 11.55 5.97 -13.54
C ALA A 234 11.50 5.42 -14.98
N ARG A 235 10.29 5.14 -15.50
CA ARG A 235 10.10 4.68 -16.88
C ARG A 235 10.49 5.73 -17.91
N MET A 236 10.31 7.02 -17.61
CA MET A 236 10.77 8.11 -18.48
C MET A 236 12.29 8.23 -18.53
N MET A 237 13.00 7.79 -17.48
CA MET A 237 14.46 7.85 -17.43
C MET A 237 15.14 6.64 -18.09
N THR A 238 14.48 5.48 -18.14
CA THR A 238 15.14 4.28 -18.65
C THR A 238 14.18 3.24 -19.22
N ASN A 239 14.66 2.53 -20.24
CA ASN A 239 13.96 1.41 -20.88
C ASN A 239 14.34 0.03 -20.30
N ARG A 240 15.36 -0.04 -19.42
CA ARG A 240 15.79 -1.31 -18.80
C ARG A 240 15.11 -1.51 -17.46
N LEU A 241 14.39 -2.62 -17.28
CA LEU A 241 13.62 -2.93 -16.06
C LEU A 241 14.46 -2.82 -14.77
N GLU A 242 15.68 -3.36 -14.78
CA GLU A 242 16.58 -3.38 -13.62
C GLU A 242 16.92 -1.95 -13.17
N ARG A 243 17.25 -1.08 -14.12
CA ARG A 243 17.51 0.34 -13.85
C ARG A 243 16.23 1.07 -13.48
N GLN A 244 15.09 0.69 -14.06
CA GLN A 244 13.79 1.29 -13.77
C GLN A 244 13.40 1.05 -12.30
N VAL A 245 13.58 -0.16 -11.79
CA VAL A 245 13.35 -0.46 -10.36
C VAL A 245 14.28 0.37 -9.48
N GLY A 246 15.57 0.46 -9.81
CA GLY A 246 16.53 1.29 -9.06
C GLY A 246 16.14 2.77 -9.01
N TRP A 247 15.80 3.36 -10.16
CA TRP A 247 15.31 4.75 -10.24
C TRP A 247 13.99 4.94 -9.50
N SER A 248 13.08 3.98 -9.58
CA SER A 248 11.78 4.05 -8.91
C SER A 248 11.92 4.06 -7.39
N VAL A 249 12.83 3.26 -6.84
CA VAL A 249 13.16 3.27 -5.39
C VAL A 249 13.81 4.60 -5.01
N GLY A 250 14.71 5.12 -5.84
CA GLY A 250 15.34 6.43 -5.64
C GLY A 250 14.31 7.56 -5.59
N PHE A 251 13.39 7.62 -6.57
CA PHE A 251 12.31 8.60 -6.59
C PHE A 251 11.33 8.43 -5.44
N ALA A 252 10.94 7.20 -5.11
CA ALA A 252 10.04 6.92 -3.99
C ALA A 252 10.63 7.44 -2.66
N THR A 253 11.91 7.14 -2.41
CA THR A 253 12.62 7.58 -1.21
C THR A 253 12.76 9.11 -1.19
N LEU A 254 13.18 9.70 -2.31
CA LEU A 254 13.38 11.15 -2.42
C LEU A 254 12.07 11.91 -2.24
N SER A 255 10.97 11.45 -2.85
CA SER A 255 9.64 12.05 -2.68
C SER A 255 9.12 11.90 -1.25
N ALA A 256 9.35 10.77 -0.58
CA ALA A 256 8.95 10.60 0.82
C ALA A 256 9.72 11.55 1.75
N VAL A 257 11.05 11.64 1.57
CA VAL A 257 11.90 12.53 2.38
C VAL A 257 11.59 14.00 2.12
N LEU A 258 11.59 14.42 0.85
CA LEU A 258 11.30 15.82 0.50
C LEU A 258 9.87 16.20 0.87
N GLY A 259 8.89 15.32 0.66
CA GLY A 259 7.50 15.55 1.03
C GLY A 259 7.34 15.77 2.53
N TYR A 260 7.95 14.91 3.36
CA TYR A 260 7.92 15.05 4.82
C TYR A 260 8.63 16.32 5.30
N VAL A 261 9.84 16.60 4.78
CA VAL A 261 10.62 17.80 5.16
C VAL A 261 9.89 19.08 4.74
N LEU A 262 9.33 19.13 3.54
CA LEU A 262 8.55 20.28 3.07
C LEU A 262 7.24 20.44 3.82
N ALA A 263 6.56 19.35 4.22
CA ALA A 263 5.37 19.44 5.05
C ALA A 263 5.70 19.98 6.45
N GLY A 264 6.81 19.54 7.05
CA GLY A 264 7.23 19.97 8.40
C GLY A 264 7.79 21.39 8.49
N TYR A 265 8.48 21.89 7.44
CA TYR A 265 9.11 23.21 7.45
C TYR A 265 8.51 24.21 6.46
N GLY A 266 7.62 23.77 5.58
CA GLY A 266 7.06 24.58 4.49
C GLY A 266 5.95 25.56 4.87
N PRO A 267 5.03 25.27 5.82
CA PRO A 267 4.10 26.28 6.27
C PRO A 267 4.82 27.22 7.26
N LEU A 268 5.31 28.35 6.73
CA LEU A 268 5.74 29.52 7.51
C LEU A 268 4.54 30.44 7.85
N TRP A 269 3.34 29.88 8.04
CA TRP A 269 2.12 30.63 8.32
C TRP A 269 1.67 30.37 9.75
#